data_AF-A0A2G6TUE1-F1
#
_entry.id   AF-A0A2G6TUE1-F1
#
_cell.length_a   1.000
_cell.length_b   1.000
_cell.length_c   1.000
_cell.angle_alpha   90.00
_cell.angle_beta   90.00
_cell.angle_gamma   90.00
#
_symmetry.space_group_name_H-M   'P 1'
#
loop_
_entity.id
_entity.type
_entity.pdbx_description
1 polymer ?
#
loop_
_entity_poly.entity_id
_entity_poly.type
_entity_poly.pdbx_seq_one_letter_code
_entity_poly.pdbx_strand_id
1 'polypeptide(L)'
;MRVSTRYGAAPVSGLGYSNHPGSFAYPLIDVTVELIKTADGDITAGGVLDSDFLYERANNAFGQILAQYNFSSPVVVRPKVPTCTPQAPEPVRMAQTVTQKLTSIGSTGAPRSFLISLLCKGGIPGSLTNAYVTLTDVANPGNIGNALTLSKTSVAKGVGVQIRKDDQILGFGPDSNAAGNRNQWFAGAVAYGQARLDIPLTARYVKTEENVTIGSANAAATFTISYQ
;
A
#
# COMPACT_ATOMS: atom_id res chain seq x y z
N MET A 1 -17.65 -10.42 -12.80
CA MET A 1 -17.72 -11.82 -13.28
C MET A 1 -18.88 -11.94 -14.24
N ARG A 2 -18.72 -12.68 -15.34
CA ARG A 2 -19.79 -13.00 -16.29
C ARG A 2 -19.91 -14.51 -16.38
N VAL A 3 -21.16 -14.99 -16.32
CA VAL A 3 -21.49 -16.41 -16.42
C VAL A 3 -22.35 -16.60 -17.65
N SER A 4 -22.00 -17.54 -18.51
CA SER A 4 -22.79 -17.90 -19.68
C SER A 4 -22.94 -19.41 -19.80
N THR A 5 -24.01 -19.82 -20.46
CA THR A 5 -24.27 -21.20 -20.85
C THR A 5 -24.42 -21.26 -22.36
N ARG A 6 -24.66 -22.45 -22.92
CA ARG A 6 -25.07 -22.60 -24.32
C ARG A 6 -26.33 -21.78 -24.71
N TYR A 7 -27.13 -21.36 -23.73
CA TYR A 7 -28.33 -20.56 -23.93
C TYR A 7 -28.09 -19.04 -23.83
N GLY A 8 -26.85 -18.59 -23.58
CA GLY A 8 -26.49 -17.18 -23.48
C GLY A 8 -25.97 -16.76 -22.10
N ALA A 9 -25.78 -15.45 -21.91
CA ALA A 9 -25.28 -14.88 -20.67
C ALA A 9 -26.39 -14.79 -19.62
N ALA A 10 -26.13 -15.29 -18.41
CA ALA A 10 -27.09 -15.27 -17.31
C ALA A 10 -27.55 -13.82 -16.96
N PRO A 11 -28.81 -13.63 -16.55
CA PRO A 11 -29.85 -14.64 -16.38
C PRO A 11 -30.47 -15.10 -17.71
N VAL A 12 -30.63 -16.41 -17.89
CA VAL A 12 -31.31 -17.02 -19.06
C VAL A 12 -32.36 -18.01 -18.57
N SER A 13 -33.50 -18.06 -19.26
CA SER A 13 -34.53 -19.08 -19.05
C SER A 13 -34.42 -20.15 -20.14
N GLY A 14 -34.35 -21.42 -19.75
CA GLY A 14 -34.37 -22.57 -20.66
C GLY A 14 -35.54 -23.50 -20.36
N LEU A 15 -36.03 -24.21 -21.38
CA LEU A 15 -37.00 -25.29 -21.23
C LEU A 15 -36.24 -26.64 -21.24
N GLY A 16 -36.27 -27.35 -20.11
CA GLY A 16 -35.76 -28.72 -20.00
C GLY A 16 -36.91 -29.68 -19.74
N TYR A 17 -37.15 -30.60 -20.67
CA TYR A 17 -38.13 -31.68 -20.48
C TYR A 17 -37.40 -32.96 -20.06
N SER A 18 -37.80 -33.54 -18.93
CA SER A 18 -37.43 -34.91 -18.58
C SER A 18 -38.61 -35.83 -18.86
N ASN A 19 -38.35 -36.90 -19.62
CA ASN A 19 -39.37 -37.89 -19.97
C ASN A 19 -39.52 -38.97 -18.89
N HIS A 20 -38.89 -38.81 -17.73
CA HIS A 20 -38.91 -39.77 -16.62
C HIS A 20 -39.64 -39.19 -15.40
N PRO A 21 -40.72 -39.84 -14.90
CA PRO A 21 -41.37 -39.44 -13.66
C PRO A 21 -40.38 -39.46 -12.50
N GLY A 22 -40.19 -38.32 -11.84
CA GLY A 22 -39.32 -38.20 -10.67
C GLY A 22 -37.82 -38.06 -10.95
N SER A 23 -37.38 -38.01 -12.22
CA SER A 23 -35.98 -37.77 -12.57
C SER A 23 -35.84 -36.42 -13.25
N PHE A 24 -35.00 -35.54 -12.72
CA PHE A 24 -34.49 -34.38 -13.46
C PHE A 24 -33.31 -34.89 -14.30
N ALA A 25 -33.53 -35.15 -15.58
CA ALA A 25 -32.42 -35.39 -16.50
C ALA A 25 -31.69 -34.06 -16.69
N TYR A 26 -30.58 -33.86 -15.98
CA TYR A 26 -29.70 -32.72 -16.24
C TYR A 26 -29.01 -32.95 -17.58
N PRO A 27 -29.35 -32.24 -18.67
CA PRO A 27 -28.44 -32.20 -19.80
C PRO A 27 -27.11 -31.66 -19.26
N LEU A 28 -25.98 -32.24 -19.67
CA LEU A 28 -24.67 -31.65 -19.42
C LEU A 28 -24.74 -30.17 -19.82
N ILE A 29 -24.66 -29.28 -18.82
CA ILE A 29 -24.56 -27.85 -19.06
C ILE A 29 -23.09 -27.48 -19.06
N ASP A 30 -22.63 -27.00 -20.20
CA ASP A 30 -21.34 -26.34 -20.27
C ASP A 30 -21.54 -24.90 -19.78
N VAL A 31 -20.94 -24.61 -18.62
CA VAL A 31 -20.94 -23.27 -18.02
C VAL A 31 -19.58 -22.64 -18.28
N THR A 32 -19.59 -21.51 -18.99
CA THR A 32 -18.41 -20.68 -19.18
C THR A 32 -18.41 -19.56 -18.15
N VAL A 33 -17.31 -19.46 -17.42
CA VAL A 33 -17.10 -18.46 -16.38
C VAL A 33 -15.96 -17.54 -16.80
N GLU A 34 -16.26 -16.24 -16.91
CA GLU A 34 -15.28 -15.21 -17.24
C GLU A 34 -15.09 -14.23 -16.07
N LEU A 35 -13.83 -14.05 -15.67
CA LEU A 35 -13.45 -12.99 -14.76
C LEU A 35 -13.17 -11.72 -15.55
N ILE A 36 -14.10 -10.77 -15.44
CA ILE A 36 -14.00 -9.47 -16.10
C ILE A 36 -13.60 -8.44 -15.05
N LYS A 37 -12.54 -7.69 -15.33
CA LYS A 37 -12.17 -6.48 -14.61
C LYS A 37 -13.22 -5.39 -14.91
N THR A 38 -13.95 -4.94 -13.90
CA THR A 38 -15.08 -4.01 -14.06
C THR A 38 -14.76 -2.56 -13.79
N ALA A 39 -13.58 -2.26 -13.24
CA ALA A 39 -13.14 -0.92 -12.93
C ALA A 39 -11.88 -0.57 -13.74
N ASP A 40 -11.78 0.70 -14.13
CA ASP A 40 -10.55 1.27 -14.67
C ASP A 40 -9.48 1.39 -13.57
N GLY A 41 -8.20 1.23 -13.94
CA GLY A 41 -7.07 1.22 -12.99
C GLY A 41 -6.65 -0.19 -12.57
N ASP A 42 -5.46 -0.36 -11.99
CA ASP A 42 -4.89 -1.68 -11.73
C ASP A 42 -5.55 -2.44 -10.58
N ILE A 43 -5.56 -3.78 -10.68
CA ILE A 43 -5.92 -4.62 -9.53
C ILE A 43 -4.69 -4.64 -8.62
N THR A 44 -4.68 -3.84 -7.56
CA THR A 44 -3.54 -3.71 -6.65
C THR A 44 -3.66 -4.61 -5.40
N ALA A 45 -4.89 -5.01 -5.06
CA ALA A 45 -5.17 -5.92 -3.96
C ALA A 45 -5.65 -7.29 -4.46
N GLY A 46 -5.22 -8.35 -3.76
CA GLY A 46 -5.72 -9.69 -4.01
C GLY A 46 -7.13 -9.91 -3.48
N GLY A 47 -7.63 -11.12 -3.67
CA GLY A 47 -8.94 -11.53 -3.18
C GLY A 47 -9.14 -13.02 -3.36
N VAL A 48 -10.18 -13.55 -2.75
CA VAL A 48 -10.56 -14.96 -2.88
C VAL A 48 -11.99 -15.02 -3.35
N LEU A 49 -12.23 -15.76 -4.43
CA LEU A 49 -13.56 -16.13 -4.88
C LEU A 49 -13.84 -17.54 -4.37
N ASP A 50 -14.69 -17.64 -3.35
CA ASP A 50 -15.01 -18.90 -2.64
C ASP A 50 -16.51 -19.06 -2.41
N SER A 51 -17.32 -18.38 -3.23
CA SER A 51 -18.78 -18.42 -3.14
C SER A 51 -19.37 -19.09 -4.36
N ASP A 52 -20.65 -19.42 -4.26
CA ASP A 52 -21.44 -19.81 -5.42
C ASP A 52 -21.45 -18.71 -6.46
N PHE A 53 -21.41 -19.09 -7.73
CA PHE A 53 -21.43 -18.17 -8.85
C PHE A 53 -22.63 -18.37 -9.79
N LEU A 54 -23.37 -19.48 -9.64
CA LEU A 54 -24.58 -19.74 -10.41
C LEU A 54 -25.57 -20.58 -9.59
N TYR A 55 -26.85 -20.23 -9.73
CA TYR A 55 -27.99 -20.99 -9.22
C TYR A 55 -28.94 -21.29 -10.37
N GLU A 56 -29.39 -22.54 -10.44
CA GLU A 56 -30.54 -22.91 -11.27
C GLU A 56 -31.77 -23.03 -10.40
N ARG A 57 -32.89 -22.47 -10.85
CA ARG A 57 -34.13 -22.42 -10.09
C ARG A 57 -35.33 -22.88 -10.90
N ALA A 58 -36.27 -23.53 -10.24
CA ALA A 58 -37.52 -23.96 -10.84
C ALA A 58 -38.41 -22.75 -11.20
N ASN A 59 -38.99 -22.74 -12.40
CA ASN A 59 -40.00 -21.80 -12.88
C ASN A 59 -39.58 -20.32 -13.02
N ASN A 60 -38.92 -19.73 -12.02
CA ASN A 60 -38.50 -18.33 -12.00
C ASN A 60 -37.34 -18.08 -11.02
N ALA A 61 -36.85 -16.83 -10.97
CA ALA A 61 -35.72 -16.42 -10.14
C ALA A 61 -35.93 -16.59 -8.61
N PHE A 62 -37.16 -16.80 -8.16
CA PHE A 62 -37.53 -17.01 -6.75
C PHE A 62 -37.93 -18.45 -6.44
N GLY A 63 -37.89 -19.35 -7.42
CA GLY A 63 -38.24 -20.75 -7.21
C GLY A 63 -37.19 -21.55 -6.45
N GLN A 64 -37.52 -22.81 -6.17
CA GLN A 64 -36.64 -23.76 -5.50
C GLN A 64 -35.33 -23.92 -6.28
N ILE A 65 -34.20 -23.98 -5.56
CA ILE A 65 -32.88 -24.25 -6.15
C ILE A 65 -32.85 -25.71 -6.62
N LEU A 66 -32.56 -25.90 -7.91
CA LEU A 66 -32.43 -27.20 -8.56
C LEU A 66 -30.97 -27.63 -8.68
N ALA A 67 -30.06 -26.66 -8.86
CA ALA A 67 -28.62 -26.88 -8.88
C ALA A 67 -27.87 -25.63 -8.40
N GLN A 68 -26.70 -25.86 -7.80
CA GLN A 68 -25.81 -24.83 -7.28
C GLN A 68 -24.41 -25.09 -7.83
N TYR A 69 -23.77 -24.03 -8.30
CA TYR A 69 -22.42 -24.10 -8.85
C TYR A 69 -21.50 -23.25 -8.00
N ASN A 70 -20.54 -23.94 -7.39
CA ASN A 70 -19.50 -23.38 -6.58
C ASN A 70 -18.13 -23.62 -7.22
N PHE A 71 -17.15 -22.86 -6.77
CA PHE A 71 -15.76 -23.20 -7.06
C PHE A 71 -15.40 -24.45 -6.27
N SER A 72 -14.86 -25.47 -6.94
CA SER A 72 -14.38 -26.69 -6.28
C SER A 72 -13.21 -26.42 -5.32
N SER A 73 -12.50 -25.32 -5.53
CA SER A 73 -11.48 -24.77 -4.65
C SER A 73 -11.47 -23.24 -4.75
N PRO A 74 -11.13 -22.51 -3.67
CA PRO A 74 -11.09 -21.05 -3.69
C PRO A 74 -10.19 -20.52 -4.82
N VAL A 75 -10.72 -19.64 -5.66
CA VAL A 75 -9.94 -18.98 -6.72
C VAL A 75 -9.24 -17.76 -6.11
N VAL A 76 -7.93 -17.86 -5.92
CA VAL A 76 -7.12 -16.79 -5.34
C VAL A 76 -6.66 -15.83 -6.44
N VAL A 77 -7.13 -14.59 -6.39
CA VAL A 77 -6.66 -13.49 -7.23
C VAL A 77 -5.34 -13.00 -6.66
N ARG A 78 -4.25 -13.23 -7.40
CA ARG A 78 -2.90 -12.78 -7.06
C ARG A 78 -2.46 -11.67 -8.03
N PRO A 79 -2.57 -10.40 -7.64
CA PRO A 79 -2.04 -9.30 -8.42
C PRO A 79 -0.55 -9.51 -8.68
N LYS A 80 -0.15 -9.42 -9.93
CA LYS A 80 1.26 -9.38 -10.31
C LYS A 80 1.63 -7.93 -10.52
N VAL A 81 1.84 -7.23 -9.42
CA VAL A 81 2.30 -5.83 -9.43
C VAL A 81 3.77 -5.75 -9.00
N PRO A 82 4.53 -4.73 -9.41
CA PRO A 82 5.91 -4.57 -8.99
C PRO A 82 6.02 -4.43 -7.47
N THR A 83 7.05 -5.06 -6.88
CA THR A 83 7.38 -4.93 -5.46
C THR A 83 8.79 -4.39 -5.35
N CYS A 84 9.09 -3.65 -4.29
CA CYS A 84 10.45 -3.18 -4.05
C CYS A 84 10.99 -3.61 -2.69
N THR A 85 12.31 -3.70 -2.62
CA THR A 85 13.04 -3.98 -1.40
C THR A 85 13.96 -2.79 -1.10
N PRO A 86 13.97 -2.27 0.13
CA PRO A 86 14.87 -1.17 0.47
C PRO A 86 16.32 -1.59 0.35
N GLN A 87 17.14 -0.69 -0.20
CA GLN A 87 18.59 -0.84 -0.10
C GLN A 87 19.08 -0.48 1.30
N ALA A 88 20.29 -0.93 1.65
CA ALA A 88 20.91 -0.60 2.92
C ALA A 88 20.96 0.94 3.09
N PRO A 89 20.42 1.49 4.19
CA PRO A 89 20.40 2.93 4.40
C PRO A 89 21.82 3.44 4.68
N GLU A 90 22.18 4.56 4.06
CA GLU A 90 23.42 5.27 4.37
C GLU A 90 23.17 6.33 5.46
N PRO A 91 24.06 6.48 6.46
CA PRO A 91 23.94 7.54 7.45
C PRO A 91 23.94 8.94 6.81
N VAL A 92 22.91 9.73 7.09
CA VAL A 92 22.83 11.12 6.63
C VAL A 92 23.78 11.98 7.47
N ARG A 93 24.93 12.32 6.90
CA ARG A 93 25.92 13.22 7.54
C ARG A 93 25.43 14.66 7.47
N MET A 94 24.79 15.11 8.55
CA MET A 94 24.29 16.48 8.71
C MET A 94 25.44 17.49 8.83
N ALA A 95 25.27 18.67 8.24
CA ALA A 95 26.21 19.77 8.43
C ALA A 95 26.11 20.31 9.86
N GLN A 96 27.24 20.79 10.40
CA GLN A 96 27.24 21.52 11.67
C GLN A 96 26.33 22.75 11.55
N THR A 97 25.47 22.94 12.55
CA THR A 97 24.62 24.13 12.68
C THR A 97 25.12 24.97 13.83
N VAL A 98 25.19 26.28 13.62
CA VAL A 98 25.49 27.24 14.69
C VAL A 98 24.20 27.64 15.39
N THR A 99 24.20 27.62 16.72
CA THR A 99 23.03 27.95 17.56
C THR A 99 22.47 29.34 17.26
N GLN A 100 23.31 30.28 16.82
CA GLN A 100 22.93 31.63 16.41
C GLN A 100 21.98 31.68 15.21
N LYS A 101 21.97 30.64 14.34
CA LYS A 101 21.00 30.52 13.25
C LYS A 101 19.63 30.01 13.73
N LEU A 102 19.58 29.47 14.94
CA LEU A 102 18.37 28.94 15.57
C LEU A 102 17.77 29.99 16.51
N THR A 103 17.30 31.09 15.94
CA THR A 103 16.88 32.28 16.69
C THR A 103 15.58 32.07 17.47
N SER A 104 14.54 31.52 16.84
CA SER A 104 13.23 31.25 17.43
C SER A 104 12.82 29.78 17.31
N ILE A 105 11.87 29.31 18.12
CA ILE A 105 11.28 27.97 17.93
C ILE A 105 10.75 27.86 16.48
N GLY A 106 11.08 26.77 15.80
CA GLY A 106 10.76 26.54 14.39
C GLY A 106 11.82 27.06 13.40
N SER A 107 12.80 27.85 13.83
CA SER A 107 13.97 28.20 12.99
C SER A 107 14.78 26.95 12.66
N THR A 108 15.43 26.96 11.49
CA THR A 108 16.05 25.76 10.93
C THR A 108 17.49 25.96 10.49
N GLY A 109 18.29 24.90 10.62
CA GLY A 109 19.64 24.83 10.06
C GLY A 109 19.64 24.65 8.54
N ALA A 110 20.84 24.52 7.98
CA ALA A 110 21.02 24.24 6.56
C ALA A 110 20.49 22.84 6.20
N PRO A 111 19.77 22.69 5.07
CA PRO A 111 19.26 21.39 4.64
C PRO A 111 20.38 20.49 4.09
N ARG A 112 20.21 19.18 4.26
CA ARG A 112 21.05 18.13 3.70
C ARG A 112 20.19 17.15 2.91
N SER A 113 20.48 17.00 1.62
CA SER A 113 19.80 16.04 0.75
C SER A 113 20.29 14.62 0.97
N PHE A 114 19.38 13.66 0.85
CA PHE A 114 19.66 12.23 0.87
C PHE A 114 18.57 11.49 0.07
N LEU A 115 18.79 10.19 -0.18
CA LEU A 115 17.87 9.34 -0.95
C LEU A 115 17.49 8.12 -0.11
N ILE A 116 16.22 7.73 -0.20
CA ILE A 116 15.81 6.36 0.09
C ILE A 116 15.71 5.64 -1.25
N SER A 117 16.50 4.59 -1.43
CA SER A 117 16.57 3.84 -2.68
C SER A 117 15.98 2.45 -2.51
N LEU A 118 15.02 2.12 -3.37
CA LEU A 118 14.33 0.84 -3.39
C LEU A 118 14.65 0.12 -4.70
N LEU A 119 15.05 -1.15 -4.61
CA LEU A 119 15.20 -2.02 -5.78
C LEU A 119 13.88 -2.68 -6.08
N CYS A 120 13.37 -2.47 -7.28
CA CYS A 120 12.04 -2.90 -7.69
C CYS A 120 12.12 -4.03 -8.72
N LYS A 121 11.18 -4.97 -8.64
CA LYS A 121 11.06 -6.09 -9.57
C LYS A 121 9.63 -6.61 -9.66
N GLY A 122 9.36 -7.37 -10.71
CA GLY A 122 8.05 -7.98 -10.94
C GLY A 122 7.09 -7.04 -11.67
N GLY A 123 5.80 -7.34 -11.58
CA GLY A 123 4.78 -6.73 -12.43
C GLY A 123 4.54 -7.51 -13.73
N ILE A 124 3.49 -7.12 -14.46
CA ILE A 124 3.21 -7.52 -15.84
C ILE A 124 3.07 -6.24 -16.69
N PRO A 125 3.23 -6.30 -18.03
CA PRO A 125 3.01 -5.12 -18.87
C PRO A 125 1.70 -4.40 -18.54
N GLY A 126 1.80 -3.11 -18.23
CA GLY A 126 0.67 -2.27 -17.83
C GLY A 126 0.42 -2.16 -16.32
N SER A 127 1.08 -2.96 -15.47
CA SER A 127 0.90 -2.88 -14.01
C SER A 127 1.66 -1.70 -13.38
N LEU A 128 1.03 -1.04 -12.42
CA LEU A 128 1.55 0.00 -11.56
C LEU A 128 1.34 -0.36 -10.08
N THR A 129 2.22 0.11 -9.19
CA THR A 129 2.01 0.05 -7.74
C THR A 129 2.37 1.38 -7.11
N ASN A 130 1.51 1.88 -6.24
CA ASN A 130 1.81 3.07 -5.47
C ASN A 130 2.54 2.68 -4.19
N ALA A 131 3.69 3.30 -3.94
CA ALA A 131 4.44 3.15 -2.72
C ALA A 131 4.13 4.33 -1.80
N TYR A 132 3.61 4.03 -0.62
CA TYR A 132 3.44 4.97 0.47
C TYR A 132 4.44 4.67 1.57
N VAL A 133 4.90 5.70 2.27
CA VAL A 133 5.88 5.56 3.34
C VAL A 133 5.36 6.23 4.61
N THR A 134 5.64 5.61 5.75
CA THR A 134 5.56 6.25 7.08
C THR A 134 6.95 6.30 7.68
N LEU A 135 7.30 7.42 8.31
CA LEU A 135 8.54 7.56 9.08
C LEU A 135 8.21 7.40 10.57
N THR A 136 8.97 6.58 11.29
CA THR A 136 8.80 6.38 12.73
C THR A 136 10.04 6.87 13.47
N ASP A 137 9.84 7.67 14.51
CA ASP A 137 10.93 8.12 15.39
C ASP A 137 11.41 6.96 16.28
N VAL A 138 12.70 6.64 16.19
CA VAL A 138 13.30 5.52 16.94
C VAL A 138 13.43 5.84 18.42
N ALA A 139 13.74 7.09 18.78
CA ALA A 139 13.93 7.49 20.16
C ALA A 139 12.59 7.68 20.89
N ASN A 140 11.53 8.02 20.14
CA ASN A 140 10.17 8.15 20.64
C ASN A 140 9.13 7.61 19.63
N PRO A 141 8.83 6.30 19.63
CA PRO A 141 7.88 5.70 18.68
C PRO A 141 6.45 6.26 18.73
N GLY A 142 6.08 6.96 19.82
CA GLY A 142 4.78 7.64 19.94
C GLY A 142 4.76 9.06 19.34
N ASN A 143 5.87 9.53 18.78
CA ASN A 143 5.96 10.86 18.17
C ASN A 143 5.10 10.94 16.91
N ILE A 144 4.06 11.77 16.95
CA ILE A 144 3.20 12.09 15.80
C ILE A 144 3.45 13.48 15.20
N GLY A 145 4.45 14.18 15.73
CA GLY A 145 4.86 15.51 15.31
C GLY A 145 5.73 15.47 14.05
N ASN A 146 6.47 16.54 13.81
CA ASN A 146 7.30 16.71 12.62
C ASN A 146 8.79 16.96 12.93
N ALA A 147 9.21 16.81 14.19
CA ALA A 147 10.60 16.88 14.60
C ALA A 147 11.02 15.54 15.23
N LEU A 148 12.04 14.90 14.66
CA LEU A 148 12.68 13.71 15.23
C LEU A 148 13.33 14.06 16.56
N THR A 149 13.09 13.20 17.54
CA THR A 149 13.73 13.25 18.84
C THR A 149 15.20 12.88 18.68
N LEU A 150 16.08 13.64 19.32
CA LEU A 150 17.49 13.27 19.37
C LEU A 150 17.67 11.95 20.12
N SER A 151 18.66 11.17 19.73
CA SER A 151 19.05 9.95 20.42
C SER A 151 19.46 10.26 21.86
N LYS A 152 19.27 9.29 22.76
CA LYS A 152 19.67 9.41 24.17
C LYS A 152 21.17 9.63 24.38
N THR A 153 21.98 9.35 23.36
CA THR A 153 23.44 9.56 23.35
C THR A 153 23.84 10.95 22.85
N SER A 154 22.88 11.80 22.47
CA SER A 154 23.11 13.17 22.05
C SER A 154 23.29 14.09 23.26
N VAL A 155 24.18 15.06 23.14
CA VAL A 155 24.48 16.04 24.20
C VAL A 155 23.68 17.33 24.02
N ALA A 156 23.40 17.70 22.77
CA ALA A 156 22.57 18.87 22.47
C ALA A 156 21.11 18.64 22.94
N LYS A 157 20.45 19.72 23.35
CA LYS A 157 19.04 19.78 23.73
C LYS A 157 18.36 20.97 23.05
N GLY A 158 17.03 20.94 23.00
CA GLY A 158 16.21 21.99 22.41
C GLY A 158 16.22 22.04 20.88
N VAL A 159 16.74 20.99 20.22
CA VAL A 159 16.67 20.82 18.77
C VAL A 159 16.16 19.43 18.41
N GLY A 160 15.54 19.32 17.24
CA GLY A 160 15.19 18.06 16.59
C GLY A 160 15.63 18.05 15.13
N VAL A 161 15.29 16.98 14.41
CA VAL A 161 15.54 16.87 12.96
C VAL A 161 14.22 16.85 12.20
N GLN A 162 14.03 17.76 11.25
CA GLN A 162 12.94 17.72 10.29
C GLN A 162 13.38 16.98 9.03
N ILE A 163 12.51 16.10 8.52
CA ILE A 163 12.66 15.49 7.21
C ILE A 163 11.57 16.06 6.29
N ARG A 164 11.95 16.37 5.06
CA ARG A 164 11.07 16.93 4.04
C ARG A 164 11.15 16.11 2.77
N LYS A 165 10.00 15.98 2.10
CA LYS A 165 9.93 15.57 0.71
C LYS A 165 9.55 16.80 -0.09
N ASP A 166 10.41 17.18 -1.03
CA ASP A 166 10.26 18.44 -1.77
C ASP A 166 10.08 19.61 -0.77
N ASP A 167 8.96 20.32 -0.83
CA ASP A 167 8.68 21.41 0.10
C ASP A 167 7.90 21.00 1.35
N GLN A 168 7.34 19.79 1.39
CA GLN A 168 6.47 19.32 2.47
C GLN A 168 7.29 18.80 3.66
N ILE A 169 6.99 19.29 4.86
CA ILE A 169 7.53 18.73 6.11
C ILE A 169 6.77 17.44 6.42
N LEU A 170 7.50 16.35 6.60
CA LEU A 170 6.91 15.05 6.90
C LEU A 170 6.65 14.91 8.40
N GLY A 171 5.48 14.38 8.74
CA GLY A 171 5.15 13.96 10.11
C GLY A 171 5.63 12.53 10.39
N PHE A 172 5.72 12.18 11.66
CA PHE A 172 6.09 10.85 12.13
C PHE A 172 4.84 10.05 12.54
N GLY A 173 4.89 8.74 12.44
CA GLY A 173 3.75 7.88 12.77
C GLY A 173 4.20 6.52 13.29
N PRO A 174 3.25 5.65 13.66
CA PRO A 174 3.54 4.28 14.09
C PRO A 174 4.23 3.48 12.98
N ASP A 175 5.08 2.53 13.38
CA ASP A 175 5.67 1.57 12.45
C ASP A 175 4.60 0.56 11.99
N SER A 176 3.96 0.86 10.86
CA SER A 176 2.90 0.03 10.28
C SER A 176 2.82 0.21 8.77
N ASN A 177 2.63 -0.91 8.06
CA ASN A 177 2.40 -0.95 6.62
C ASN A 177 0.91 -0.94 6.24
N ALA A 178 0.00 -0.80 7.21
CA ALA A 178 -1.43 -0.68 6.94
C ALA A 178 -1.73 0.55 6.07
N ALA A 179 -2.66 0.40 5.13
CA ALA A 179 -3.12 1.52 4.32
C ALA A 179 -3.80 2.57 5.21
N GLY A 180 -3.51 3.86 4.97
CA GLY A 180 -4.05 4.95 5.80
C GLY A 180 -3.38 5.10 7.17
N ASN A 181 -2.19 4.53 7.36
CA ASN A 181 -1.42 4.75 8.59
C ASN A 181 -1.20 6.26 8.84
N ARG A 182 -1.11 6.66 10.12
CA ARG A 182 -0.99 8.07 10.51
C ARG A 182 0.29 8.67 9.92
N ASN A 183 0.17 9.85 9.30
CA ASN A 183 1.28 10.56 8.64
C ASN A 183 1.93 9.77 7.49
N GLN A 184 1.22 8.79 6.91
CA GLN A 184 1.62 8.15 5.67
C GLN A 184 1.61 9.17 4.52
N TRP A 185 2.61 9.10 3.64
CA TRP A 185 2.77 9.99 2.49
C TRP A 185 3.14 9.21 1.22
N PHE A 186 2.78 9.78 0.06
CA PHE A 186 3.05 9.17 -1.24
C PHE A 186 4.53 9.33 -1.61
N ALA A 187 5.23 8.20 -1.74
CA ALA A 187 6.66 8.19 -2.04
C ALA A 187 6.94 8.10 -3.54
N GLY A 188 6.06 7.44 -4.30
CA GLY A 188 6.15 7.34 -5.75
C GLY A 188 5.36 6.14 -6.27
N ALA A 189 5.33 6.00 -7.59
CA ALA A 189 4.74 4.85 -8.25
C ALA A 189 5.83 4.03 -8.94
N VAL A 190 5.58 2.73 -9.08
CA VAL A 190 6.50 1.76 -9.66
C VAL A 190 5.77 1.03 -10.78
N ALA A 191 6.23 1.24 -12.01
CA ALA A 191 5.68 0.59 -13.18
C ALA A 191 6.39 -0.73 -13.50
N TYR A 192 5.76 -1.57 -14.32
CA TYR A 192 6.41 -2.74 -14.91
C TYR A 192 7.74 -2.38 -15.57
N GLY A 193 8.77 -3.19 -15.28
CA GLY A 193 10.12 -3.00 -15.82
C GLY A 193 10.95 -1.92 -15.12
N GLN A 194 10.37 -1.15 -14.19
CA GLN A 194 11.12 -0.18 -13.40
C GLN A 194 11.99 -0.92 -12.36
N ALA A 195 13.30 -0.83 -12.52
CA ALA A 195 14.26 -1.54 -11.65
C ALA A 195 14.51 -0.84 -10.31
N ARG A 196 14.17 0.46 -10.19
CA ARG A 196 14.51 1.27 -9.02
C ARG A 196 13.49 2.37 -8.78
N LEU A 197 13.24 2.67 -7.51
CA LEU A 197 12.52 3.85 -7.05
C LEU A 197 13.42 4.63 -6.08
N ASP A 198 13.81 5.83 -6.49
CA ASP A 198 14.61 6.75 -5.67
C ASP A 198 13.72 7.86 -5.13
N ILE A 199 13.70 8.01 -3.81
CA ILE A 199 12.87 8.97 -3.10
C ILE A 199 13.79 10.08 -2.54
N PRO A 200 13.86 11.25 -3.20
CA PRO A 200 14.67 12.36 -2.73
C PRO A 200 14.05 13.02 -1.51
N LEU A 201 14.85 13.17 -0.47
CA LEU A 201 14.47 13.80 0.79
C LEU A 201 15.51 14.83 1.21
N THR A 202 15.11 15.76 2.06
CA THR A 202 16.03 16.68 2.73
C THR A 202 15.83 16.61 4.24
N ALA A 203 16.92 16.62 5.00
CA ALA A 203 16.91 16.72 6.45
C ALA A 203 17.48 18.07 6.89
N ARG A 204 16.97 18.65 7.98
CA ARG A 204 17.53 19.86 8.60
C ARG A 204 17.28 19.86 10.11
N TYR A 205 18.16 20.49 10.87
CA TYR A 205 17.88 20.76 12.28
C TYR A 205 16.75 21.79 12.42
N VAL A 206 15.92 21.65 13.46
CA VAL A 206 14.89 22.61 13.85
C VAL A 206 15.01 22.90 15.34
N LYS A 207 14.84 24.16 15.75
CA LYS A 207 14.73 24.53 17.16
C LYS A 207 13.36 24.16 17.71
N THR A 208 13.32 23.38 18.78
CA THR A 208 12.08 22.87 19.40
C THR A 208 11.80 23.47 20.77
N GLU A 209 12.82 24.02 21.44
CA GLU A 209 12.70 24.67 22.75
C GLU A 209 13.35 26.05 22.72
N GLU A 210 13.07 26.87 23.73
CA GLU A 210 13.60 28.23 23.84
C GLU A 210 15.14 28.25 23.94
N ASN A 211 15.69 27.32 24.73
CA ASN A 211 17.12 27.19 24.98
C ASN A 211 17.70 26.01 24.21
N VAL A 212 18.79 26.25 23.47
CA VAL A 212 19.53 25.20 22.75
C VAL A 212 20.90 25.04 23.39
N THR A 213 21.25 23.80 23.77
CA THR A 213 22.59 23.49 24.26
C THR A 213 23.49 22.99 23.13
N ILE A 214 24.78 23.32 23.22
CA ILE A 214 25.79 22.87 22.25
C ILE A 214 26.14 21.40 22.54
N GLY A 215 26.29 20.60 21.48
CA GLY A 215 26.71 19.20 21.61
C GLY A 215 26.43 18.39 20.35
N SER A 216 26.65 17.08 20.44
CA SER A 216 26.22 16.12 19.41
C SER A 216 24.69 16.08 19.33
N ALA A 217 24.15 16.00 18.11
CA ALA A 217 22.71 15.97 17.83
C ALA A 217 22.41 14.85 16.81
N ASN A 218 22.45 13.60 17.27
CA ASN A 218 22.16 12.44 16.45
C ASN A 218 20.66 12.10 16.56
N ALA A 219 20.04 11.64 15.47
CA ALA A 219 18.66 11.17 15.46
C ALA A 219 18.53 9.98 14.52
N ALA A 220 17.50 9.15 14.72
CA ALA A 220 17.25 7.97 13.90
C ALA A 220 15.75 7.82 13.65
N ALA A 221 15.41 7.46 12.41
CA ALA A 221 14.05 7.12 12.00
C ALA A 221 14.06 5.77 11.29
N THR A 222 13.00 4.99 11.47
CA THR A 222 12.68 3.89 10.54
C THR A 222 11.72 4.39 9.48
N PHE A 223 11.70 3.73 8.33
CA PHE A 223 10.72 3.97 7.30
C PHE A 223 10.00 2.66 6.98
N THR A 224 8.68 2.73 6.88
CA THR A 224 7.83 1.57 6.66
C THR A 224 7.04 1.79 5.37
N ILE A 225 7.15 0.84 4.44
CA ILE A 225 6.56 0.95 3.11
C ILE A 225 5.22 0.21 3.10
N SER A 226 4.21 0.85 2.50
CA SER A 226 2.88 0.31 2.23
C SER A 226 2.64 0.37 0.72
N TYR A 227 2.47 -0.79 0.09
CA TYR A 227 2.12 -0.90 -1.33
C TYR A 227 0.60 -0.91 -1.49
N GLN A 228 0.07 -0.01 -2.31
CA GLN A 228 -1.37 0.21 -2.51
C GLN A 228 -1.74 0.33 -3.98
#